data_AF-A0A4Y9ZNX2-F1
#
_entry.id   AF-A0A4Y9ZNX2-F1
#
_cell.length_a   1.000
_cell.length_b   1.000
_cell.length_c   1.000
_cell.angle_alpha   90.00
_cell.angle_beta   90.00
_cell.angle_gamma   90.00
#
_symmetry.space_group_name_H-M   'P 1'
#
loop_
_entity.id
_entity.type
_entity.pdbx_description
1 polymer ?
#
loop_
_entity_poly.entity_id
_entity_poly.type
_entity_poly.pdbx_seq_one_letter_code
_entity_poly.pdbx_strand_id
1 'polypeptide(L)'
;MLGEKGLLVLAKKHLDLPHISDRIVPKWYLQELEMQLRLYPDDINFIVKPDLSGKGFGTVTCLEKGCARRRISLGPRATADDGGLKEGFGSLKAYRDHIMDSPSHAASWRDNEVEIIESTFATRPGPNSVKRSIKTEPTTKLLSASQSSSGSRASSSRSRAMPEVLMSSVPRKRGFTSGSSTPKVKPDPDVIEISDDDEQPVVKKLKKESSFSKKPLSQSNSFIGSNQLFDASQKPQQNVDDIREQLSEVQKSIVGLEVRLARYRRKSTQTKADKTNVKNLQHDIARLERQKAALNARLPSTSHVTRGPSFRNLAAENRGSTL
;
A
#
# COMPACT_ATOMS: atom_id res chain seq x y z
N MET A 1 14.05 11.32 -10.74
CA MET A 1 12.93 11.35 -11.72
C MET A 1 13.54 11.38 -13.11
N LEU A 2 13.26 10.39 -13.96
CA LEU A 2 13.73 10.41 -15.35
C LEU A 2 13.08 11.61 -16.06
N GLY A 3 13.88 12.46 -16.72
CA GLY A 3 13.33 13.51 -17.58
C GLY A 3 12.56 12.92 -18.76
N GLU A 4 11.78 13.75 -19.46
CA GLU A 4 10.93 13.34 -20.59
C GLU A 4 11.69 12.53 -21.65
N LYS A 5 12.94 12.94 -21.97
CA LYS A 5 13.82 12.20 -22.90
C LYS A 5 14.15 10.80 -22.39
N GLY A 6 14.40 10.64 -21.09
CA GLY A 6 14.68 9.33 -20.48
C GLY A 6 13.46 8.41 -20.50
N LEU A 7 12.27 8.97 -20.28
CA LEU A 7 11.01 8.22 -20.35
C LEU A 7 10.74 7.69 -21.76
N LEU A 8 11.01 8.50 -22.80
CA LEU A 8 10.88 8.08 -24.19
C LEU A 8 11.85 6.96 -24.57
N VAL A 9 13.12 7.05 -24.15
CA VAL A 9 14.11 5.99 -24.40
C VAL A 9 13.69 4.68 -23.74
N LEU A 10 13.17 4.74 -22.51
CA LEU A 10 12.66 3.57 -21.80
C LEU A 10 11.43 2.97 -22.49
N ALA A 11 10.49 3.82 -22.91
CA ALA A 11 9.29 3.37 -23.62
C ALA A 11 9.63 2.65 -24.93
N LYS A 12 10.60 3.15 -25.71
CA LYS A 12 11.08 2.49 -26.93
C LYS A 12 11.69 1.13 -26.65
N LYS A 13 12.46 1.01 -25.56
CA LYS A 13 13.03 -0.27 -25.11
C LYS A 13 11.92 -1.28 -24.77
N HIS A 14 10.87 -0.84 -24.09
CA HIS A 14 9.76 -1.71 -23.71
C HIS A 14 8.91 -2.18 -24.89
N LEU A 15 8.71 -1.32 -25.89
CA LEU A 15 7.96 -1.67 -27.10
C LEU A 15 8.77 -2.53 -28.08
N ASP A 16 10.04 -2.81 -27.78
CA ASP A 16 10.98 -3.51 -28.67
C ASP A 16 11.16 -2.78 -30.02
N LEU A 17 11.19 -1.44 -29.99
CA LEU A 17 11.30 -0.55 -31.16
C LEU A 17 12.58 0.30 -31.10
N PRO A 18 13.78 -0.29 -31.15
CA PRO A 18 15.04 0.44 -30.92
C PRO A 18 15.40 1.47 -32.01
N HIS A 19 14.82 1.38 -33.21
CA HIS A 19 15.20 2.19 -34.38
C HIS A 19 14.10 3.11 -34.90
N ILE A 20 13.01 3.23 -34.16
CA ILE A 20 11.82 3.95 -34.63
C ILE A 20 11.81 5.40 -34.12
N SER A 21 11.32 6.32 -34.96
CA SER A 21 11.14 7.74 -34.64
C SER A 21 10.30 7.95 -33.37
N ASP A 22 10.61 8.99 -32.59
CA ASP A 22 9.93 9.33 -31.32
C ASP A 22 8.40 9.46 -31.43
N ARG A 23 7.88 9.74 -32.63
CA ARG A 23 6.46 9.94 -32.91
C ARG A 23 5.58 8.69 -32.75
N ILE A 24 6.16 7.50 -32.61
CA ILE A 24 5.42 6.24 -32.59
C ILE A 24 4.98 5.83 -31.18
N VAL A 25 5.54 6.44 -30.12
CA VAL A 25 5.16 6.11 -28.75
C VAL A 25 3.87 6.86 -28.37
N PRO A 26 2.77 6.17 -28.03
CA PRO A 26 1.54 6.85 -27.65
C PRO A 26 1.69 7.62 -26.33
N LYS A 27 1.15 8.84 -26.27
CA LYS A 27 1.26 9.70 -25.07
C LYS A 27 0.68 9.06 -23.80
N TRP A 28 -0.41 8.32 -23.93
CA TRP A 28 -1.02 7.63 -22.80
C TRP A 28 -0.12 6.50 -22.25
N TYR A 29 0.73 5.89 -23.09
CA TYR A 29 1.67 4.87 -22.62
C TYR A 29 2.75 5.50 -21.73
N LEU A 30 3.20 6.70 -22.11
CA LEU A 30 4.14 7.47 -21.29
C LEU A 30 3.56 7.79 -19.91
N GLN A 31 2.26 8.12 -19.83
CA GLN A 31 1.59 8.35 -18.54
C GLN A 31 1.53 7.08 -17.68
N GLU A 32 1.20 5.94 -18.28
CA GLU A 32 1.20 4.64 -17.57
C GLU A 32 2.61 4.25 -17.10
N LEU A 33 3.64 4.52 -17.90
CA LEU A 33 5.04 4.27 -17.58
C LEU A 33 5.55 5.21 -16.48
N GLU A 34 5.18 6.49 -16.50
CA GLU A 34 5.50 7.44 -15.44
C GLU A 34 4.87 7.00 -14.11
N MET A 35 3.59 6.60 -14.13
CA MET A 35 2.93 6.04 -12.96
C MET A 35 3.61 4.75 -12.48
N GLN A 36 4.06 3.88 -13.39
CA GLN A 36 4.80 2.66 -13.05
C GLN A 36 6.11 2.99 -12.33
N LEU A 37 6.92 3.90 -12.88
CA LEU A 37 8.20 4.32 -12.30
C LEU A 37 8.03 5.01 -10.93
N ARG A 38 6.90 5.69 -10.73
CA ARG A 38 6.58 6.35 -9.45
C ARG A 38 6.27 5.33 -8.35
N LEU A 39 5.62 4.22 -8.69
CA LEU A 39 5.23 3.19 -7.73
C LEU A 39 6.33 2.14 -7.54
N TYR A 40 7.00 1.76 -8.63
CA TYR A 40 7.97 0.68 -8.71
C TYR A 40 9.17 1.12 -9.55
N PRO A 41 10.11 1.91 -8.98
CA PRO A 41 11.24 2.46 -9.74
C PRO A 41 12.23 1.40 -10.24
N ASP A 42 12.29 0.25 -9.58
CA ASP A 42 13.23 -0.82 -9.89
C ASP A 42 12.67 -1.84 -10.90
N ASP A 43 11.34 -1.96 -10.98
CA ASP A 43 10.64 -2.93 -11.83
C ASP A 43 10.42 -2.38 -13.24
N ILE A 44 11.52 -2.15 -13.94
CA ILE A 44 11.56 -1.58 -15.29
C ILE A 44 11.92 -2.59 -16.37
N ASN A 45 12.28 -3.84 -16.03
CA ASN A 45 12.61 -4.84 -17.05
C ASN A 45 11.37 -5.63 -17.47
N PHE A 46 10.61 -5.07 -18.41
CA PHE A 46 9.52 -5.75 -19.10
C PHE A 46 9.43 -5.33 -20.57
N ILE A 47 8.77 -6.16 -21.38
CA ILE A 47 8.47 -5.86 -22.78
C ILE A 47 6.95 -5.83 -22.96
N VAL A 48 6.44 -4.86 -23.70
CA VAL A 48 5.03 -4.75 -24.03
C VAL A 48 4.79 -5.01 -25.51
N LYS A 49 3.83 -5.89 -25.80
CA LYS A 49 3.39 -6.21 -27.16
C LYS A 49 1.93 -5.78 -27.34
N PRO A 50 1.64 -4.75 -28.14
CA PRO A 50 0.26 -4.38 -28.47
C PRO A 50 -0.42 -5.50 -29.24
N ASP A 51 -1.72 -5.67 -29.02
CA ASP A 51 -2.57 -6.56 -29.80
C ASP A 51 -3.26 -5.79 -30.93
N LEU A 52 -2.59 -5.73 -32.08
CA LEU A 52 -3.08 -5.04 -33.26
C LEU A 52 -4.29 -5.74 -33.92
N SER A 53 -4.71 -6.91 -33.43
CA SER A 53 -5.89 -7.59 -33.95
C SER A 53 -7.21 -6.96 -33.48
N GLY A 54 -7.16 -6.02 -32.52
CA GLY A 54 -8.33 -5.38 -31.92
C GLY A 54 -9.19 -6.32 -31.08
N LYS A 55 -8.70 -7.52 -30.75
CA LYS A 55 -9.39 -8.52 -29.92
C LYS A 55 -9.03 -8.43 -28.45
N GLY A 56 -7.95 -7.73 -28.11
CA GLY A 56 -7.45 -7.62 -26.76
C GLY A 56 -6.66 -6.34 -26.52
N PHE A 57 -6.18 -6.20 -25.29
CA PHE A 57 -5.48 -5.00 -24.82
C PHE A 57 -3.95 -5.13 -24.88
N GLY A 58 -3.43 -6.13 -25.56
CA GLY A 58 -1.99 -6.43 -25.59
C GLY A 58 -1.51 -7.27 -24.41
N THR A 59 -0.20 -7.56 -24.41
CA THR A 59 0.45 -8.40 -23.39
C THR A 59 1.76 -7.81 -22.92
N VAL A 60 2.02 -7.90 -21.62
CA VAL A 60 3.31 -7.55 -21.01
C VAL A 60 4.06 -8.83 -20.67
N THR A 61 5.35 -8.87 -20.96
CA THR A 61 6.24 -9.97 -20.58
C THR A 61 7.22 -9.46 -19.55
N CYS A 62 7.12 -9.96 -18.32
CA CYS A 62 8.04 -9.61 -17.24
C CYS A 62 9.41 -10.25 -17.49
N LEU A 63 10.48 -9.47 -17.54
CA LEU A 63 11.85 -9.97 -17.75
C LEU A 63 12.68 -10.02 -16.47
N GLU A 64 12.09 -9.71 -15.32
CA GLU A 64 12.80 -9.78 -14.05
C GLU A 64 13.22 -11.22 -13.71
N LYS A 65 14.35 -11.32 -13.00
CA LYS A 65 14.91 -12.61 -12.58
C LYS A 65 13.92 -13.32 -11.66
N GLY A 66 13.61 -14.58 -11.97
CA GLY A 66 12.64 -15.38 -11.21
C GLY A 66 11.20 -15.32 -11.71
N CYS A 67 10.85 -14.39 -12.61
CA CYS A 67 9.51 -14.34 -13.22
C CYS A 67 9.34 -15.28 -14.43
N ALA A 68 10.39 -16.00 -14.86
CA ALA A 68 10.37 -16.96 -15.96
C ALA A 68 9.70 -16.45 -17.25
N ARG A 69 9.89 -15.16 -17.59
CA ARG A 69 9.24 -14.51 -18.76
C ARG A 69 7.72 -14.64 -18.76
N ARG A 70 7.09 -14.57 -17.59
CA ARG A 70 5.63 -14.64 -17.44
C ARG A 70 4.95 -13.58 -18.32
N ARG A 71 3.97 -14.03 -19.10
CA ARG A 71 3.12 -13.18 -19.94
C ARG A 71 1.88 -12.82 -19.16
N ILE A 72 1.55 -11.53 -19.18
CA ILE A 72 0.46 -10.92 -18.41
C ILE A 72 -0.41 -10.17 -19.41
N SER A 73 -1.66 -10.58 -19.51
CA SER A 73 -2.63 -9.88 -20.36
C SER A 73 -2.96 -8.53 -19.74
N LEU A 74 -2.94 -7.49 -20.55
CA LEU A 74 -3.32 -6.16 -20.11
C LEU A 74 -4.83 -6.06 -19.93
N GLY A 75 -5.25 -5.16 -19.03
CA GLY A 75 -6.66 -4.88 -18.76
C GLY A 75 -7.14 -3.59 -19.42
N PRO A 76 -8.46 -3.33 -19.41
CA PRO A 76 -9.03 -2.11 -19.97
C PRO A 76 -8.52 -0.86 -19.26
N ARG A 77 -8.26 0.19 -20.04
CA ARG A 77 -7.84 1.51 -19.55
C ARG A 77 -9.07 2.35 -19.17
N ALA A 78 -9.08 2.90 -17.96
CA ALA A 78 -10.22 3.69 -17.48
C ALA A 78 -10.41 5.04 -18.21
N THR A 79 -9.37 5.56 -18.87
CA THR A 79 -9.41 6.88 -19.53
C THR A 79 -9.92 6.83 -20.97
N ALA A 80 -10.12 5.65 -21.54
CA ALA A 80 -10.60 5.48 -22.92
C ALA A 80 -11.98 4.82 -22.92
N ASP A 81 -12.89 5.32 -23.75
CA ASP A 81 -14.26 4.80 -23.84
C ASP A 81 -14.32 3.32 -24.23
N ASP A 82 -13.37 2.85 -25.04
CA ASP A 82 -13.21 1.47 -25.47
C ASP A 82 -12.20 0.67 -24.62
N GLY A 83 -11.70 1.26 -23.54
CA GLY A 83 -10.67 0.66 -22.70
C GLY A 83 -9.30 0.52 -23.38
N GLY A 84 -9.07 1.13 -24.54
CA GLY A 84 -7.84 0.95 -25.34
C GLY A 84 -7.88 -0.28 -26.25
N LEU A 85 -9.06 -0.85 -26.49
CA LEU A 85 -9.23 -2.03 -27.35
C LEU A 85 -8.87 -1.75 -28.81
N LYS A 86 -9.25 -0.59 -29.37
CA LYS A 86 -8.94 -0.22 -30.76
C LYS A 86 -7.45 0.03 -30.98
N GLU A 87 -6.77 0.53 -29.97
CA GLU A 87 -5.32 0.76 -29.99
C GLU A 87 -4.53 -0.54 -29.78
N GLY A 88 -5.20 -1.61 -29.33
CA GLY A 88 -4.55 -2.86 -28.97
C GLY A 88 -3.71 -2.77 -27.70
N PHE A 89 -3.97 -1.77 -26.84
CA PHE A 89 -3.13 -1.48 -25.70
C PHE A 89 -3.92 -0.99 -24.48
N GLY A 90 -3.81 -1.72 -23.38
CA GLY A 90 -4.52 -1.47 -22.13
C GLY A 90 -3.69 -0.79 -21.03
N SER A 91 -4.21 -0.82 -19.81
CA SER A 91 -3.53 -0.29 -18.63
C SER A 91 -2.51 -1.27 -18.06
N LEU A 92 -1.38 -0.76 -17.55
CA LEU A 92 -0.34 -1.56 -16.86
C LEU A 92 -0.76 -2.06 -15.48
N LYS A 93 -2.01 -1.83 -15.05
CA LYS A 93 -2.53 -2.27 -13.74
C LYS A 93 -2.29 -3.76 -13.48
N ALA A 94 -2.58 -4.63 -14.45
CA ALA A 94 -2.37 -6.09 -14.31
C ALA A 94 -0.89 -6.45 -14.08
N TYR A 95 0.04 -5.66 -14.62
CA TYR A 95 1.47 -5.83 -14.35
C TYR A 95 1.85 -5.38 -12.94
N ARG A 96 1.23 -4.32 -12.42
CA ARG A 96 1.41 -3.88 -11.02
C ARG A 96 0.92 -4.93 -10.04
N ASP A 97 -0.24 -5.52 -10.31
CA ASP A 97 -0.77 -6.63 -9.50
C ASP A 97 0.21 -7.81 -9.52
N HIS A 98 0.80 -8.12 -10.68
CA HIS A 98 1.86 -9.14 -10.78
C HIS A 98 3.10 -8.82 -9.93
N ILE A 99 3.56 -7.58 -9.90
CA ILE A 99 4.71 -7.16 -9.07
C ILE A 99 4.40 -7.40 -7.59
N MET A 100 3.20 -7.05 -7.14
CA MET A 100 2.80 -7.23 -5.74
C MET A 100 2.68 -8.71 -5.35
N ASP A 101 2.19 -9.55 -6.26
CA ASP A 101 1.93 -10.96 -5.98
C ASP A 101 3.16 -11.85 -6.17
N SER A 102 4.14 -11.44 -6.98
CA SER A 102 5.29 -12.26 -7.28
C SER A 102 6.36 -12.21 -6.18
N PRO A 103 6.82 -13.36 -5.67
CA PRO A 103 7.87 -13.39 -4.65
C PRO A 103 9.23 -12.87 -5.15
N SER A 104 9.48 -12.93 -6.47
CA SER A 104 10.72 -12.40 -7.08
C SER A 104 10.83 -10.88 -6.95
N HIS A 105 9.72 -10.18 -7.13
CA HIS A 105 9.66 -8.72 -7.00
C HIS A 105 9.62 -8.29 -5.53
N ALA A 106 8.93 -9.06 -4.69
CA ALA A 106 8.84 -8.79 -3.25
C ALA A 106 10.21 -8.79 -2.54
N ALA A 107 11.19 -9.57 -3.00
CA ALA A 107 12.54 -9.56 -2.46
C ALA A 107 13.23 -8.20 -2.71
N SER A 108 13.22 -7.73 -3.95
CA SER A 108 13.80 -6.43 -4.33
C SER A 108 13.15 -5.27 -3.58
N TRP A 109 11.84 -5.34 -3.36
CA TRP A 109 11.12 -4.26 -2.67
C TRP A 109 11.42 -4.19 -1.17
N ARG A 110 11.62 -5.34 -0.52
CA ARG A 110 11.95 -5.39 0.92
C ARG A 110 13.33 -4.81 1.21
N ASP A 111 14.31 -5.05 0.35
CA ASP A 111 15.67 -4.55 0.57
C ASP A 111 15.69 -3.01 0.48
N ASN A 112 14.91 -2.41 -0.42
CA ASN A 112 14.81 -0.94 -0.56
C ASN A 112 13.96 -0.26 0.52
N GLU A 113 12.92 -0.93 1.05
CA GLU A 113 12.11 -0.36 2.14
C GLU A 113 12.95 -0.19 3.43
N VAL A 114 13.88 -1.12 3.68
CA VAL A 114 14.80 -1.02 4.82
C VAL A 114 15.75 0.17 4.66
N GLU A 115 16.26 0.45 3.46
CA GLU A 115 17.19 1.57 3.22
C GLU A 115 16.51 2.95 3.33
N ILE A 116 15.24 3.09 2.92
CA ILE A 116 14.48 4.34 3.09
C ILE A 116 14.21 4.61 4.57
N ILE A 117 13.92 3.56 5.35
CA ILE A 117 13.76 3.70 6.80
C ILE A 117 15.12 4.03 7.42
N GLU A 118 16.20 3.32 7.14
CA GLU A 118 17.50 3.64 7.74
C GLU A 118 18.05 5.02 7.36
N SER A 119 17.87 5.47 6.11
CA SER A 119 18.33 6.80 5.67
C SER A 119 17.55 7.95 6.31
N THR A 120 16.26 7.75 6.63
CA THR A 120 15.47 8.76 7.36
C THR A 120 15.82 8.83 8.84
N PHE A 121 16.37 7.77 9.42
CA PHE A 121 16.82 7.76 10.83
C PHE A 121 18.31 8.16 10.99
N ALA A 122 19.16 8.05 9.97
CA ALA A 122 20.59 8.32 10.08
C ALA A 122 20.99 9.80 10.01
N THR A 123 20.08 10.72 9.67
CA THR A 123 20.42 12.16 9.53
C THR A 123 19.46 13.07 10.31
N ARG A 124 19.35 12.86 11.62
CA ARG A 124 19.01 13.96 12.53
C ARG A 124 20.30 14.37 13.27
N PRO A 125 20.89 15.54 13.00
CA PRO A 125 21.81 16.16 13.96
C PRO A 125 20.99 16.42 15.23
N GLY A 126 21.20 15.58 16.23
CA GLY A 126 20.51 15.68 17.51
C GLY A 126 20.73 17.07 18.11
N PRO A 127 19.68 17.83 18.44
CA PRO A 127 19.85 19.05 19.20
C PRO A 127 20.23 18.67 20.62
N ASN A 128 21.37 19.20 21.07
CA ASN A 128 21.78 19.25 22.48
C ASN A 128 22.13 17.91 23.15
N SER A 129 23.22 17.28 22.70
CA SER A 129 24.09 16.58 23.66
C SER A 129 24.84 17.63 24.47
N VAL A 130 24.25 18.01 25.61
CA VAL A 130 24.94 18.79 26.64
C VAL A 130 26.14 17.95 27.10
N LYS A 131 27.32 18.31 26.58
CA LYS A 131 28.61 17.82 27.05
C LYS A 131 28.71 18.15 28.55
N ARG A 132 28.40 17.18 29.42
CA ARG A 132 28.94 17.21 30.78
C ARG A 132 30.44 17.00 30.65
N SER A 133 31.16 18.11 30.80
CA SER A 133 32.60 18.17 30.94
C SER A 133 32.98 17.41 32.21
N ILE A 134 33.28 16.12 32.08
CA ILE A 134 33.99 15.39 33.12
C ILE A 134 35.46 15.71 32.89
N LYS A 135 35.99 16.54 33.80
CA LYS A 135 37.40 16.89 33.93
C LYS A 135 38.19 15.62 34.25
N THR A 136 38.72 14.95 33.24
CA THR A 136 39.75 13.92 33.38
C THR A 136 41.12 14.56 33.28
N GLU A 137 41.96 14.29 34.27
CA GLU A 137 43.33 14.77 34.37
C GLU A 137 44.25 14.21 33.27
N PRO A 138 45.33 14.94 32.92
CA PRO A 138 46.24 14.55 31.86
C PRO A 138 47.25 13.53 32.39
N THR A 139 47.10 12.26 32.02
CA THR A 139 48.20 11.29 32.17
C THR A 139 48.85 11.04 30.82
N THR A 140 50.02 11.65 30.65
CA THR A 140 50.99 11.46 29.58
C THR A 140 51.52 10.02 29.57
N LYS A 141 51.38 9.27 28.45
CA LYS A 141 52.35 8.27 27.91
C LYS A 141 52.02 8.09 26.42
N LEU A 142 52.79 8.67 25.49
CA LEU A 142 54.02 8.15 24.87
C LEU A 142 53.85 6.82 24.11
N LEU A 143 54.03 6.93 22.79
CA LEU A 143 54.64 5.99 21.85
C LEU A 143 53.92 4.64 21.62
N SER A 144 53.42 4.44 20.40
CA SER A 144 53.81 3.32 19.54
C SER A 144 53.33 3.55 18.11
N ALA A 145 54.26 3.99 17.28
CA ALA A 145 54.22 3.77 15.84
C ALA A 145 54.44 2.28 15.54
N SER A 146 53.72 1.73 14.58
CA SER A 146 54.09 0.64 13.64
C SER A 146 52.81 0.03 13.10
N GLN A 147 52.49 0.11 11.82
CA GLN A 147 53.02 -0.66 10.68
C GLN A 147 51.80 -1.30 10.00
N SER A 148 51.52 -0.83 8.80
CA SER A 148 51.29 -1.65 7.60
C SER A 148 50.95 -3.15 7.80
N SER A 149 49.79 -3.56 7.30
CA SER A 149 49.73 -4.69 6.36
C SER A 149 48.42 -4.71 5.56
N SER A 150 48.62 -4.55 4.26
CA SER A 150 47.79 -5.06 3.18
C SER A 150 47.42 -6.53 3.40
N GLY A 151 46.11 -6.83 3.40
CA GLY A 151 45.58 -8.18 3.45
C GLY A 151 44.70 -8.45 2.23
N SER A 152 45.33 -8.75 1.10
CA SER A 152 44.70 -9.36 -0.06
C SER A 152 44.06 -10.68 0.35
N ARG A 153 42.72 -10.78 0.33
CA ARG A 153 42.03 -12.07 0.47
C ARG A 153 41.58 -12.57 -0.90
N ALA A 154 42.21 -13.69 -1.22
CA ALA A 154 42.15 -14.45 -2.44
C ALA A 154 40.75 -14.93 -2.81
N SER A 155 40.55 -14.97 -4.11
CA SER A 155 39.60 -15.77 -4.88
C SER A 155 39.50 -17.21 -4.36
N SER A 156 38.28 -17.67 -4.06
CA SER A 156 37.98 -19.10 -4.00
C SER A 156 37.05 -19.46 -5.17
N SER A 157 37.67 -19.81 -6.29
CA SER A 157 37.06 -20.57 -7.37
C SER A 157 36.77 -21.99 -6.89
N ARG A 158 35.49 -22.29 -6.61
CA ARG A 158 35.00 -23.66 -6.49
C ARG A 158 34.15 -24.00 -7.71
N SER A 159 34.83 -24.47 -8.73
CA SER A 159 34.28 -25.30 -9.80
C SER A 159 33.69 -26.56 -9.15
N ARG A 160 32.39 -26.79 -9.27
CA ARG A 160 31.79 -28.11 -9.09
C ARG A 160 31.30 -28.61 -10.44
N ALA A 161 31.88 -29.75 -10.78
CA ALA A 161 31.71 -30.52 -11.99
C ALA A 161 30.25 -30.85 -12.30
N MET A 162 29.98 -30.91 -13.60
CA MET A 162 28.83 -31.60 -14.17
C MET A 162 28.92 -33.11 -13.90
N PRO A 163 27.78 -33.79 -13.77
CA PRO A 163 27.62 -35.13 -14.27
C PRO A 163 26.76 -35.10 -15.53
N GLU A 164 27.42 -35.37 -16.65
CA GLU A 164 26.86 -35.85 -17.91
C GLU A 164 26.27 -37.25 -17.67
N VAL A 165 24.95 -37.42 -17.81
CA VAL A 165 24.33 -38.76 -17.89
C VAL A 165 23.21 -38.74 -18.92
N LEU A 166 23.60 -39.18 -20.12
CA LEU A 166 22.96 -40.18 -20.98
C LEU A 166 21.45 -40.06 -21.27
N MET A 167 21.22 -39.80 -22.56
CA MET A 167 20.08 -40.20 -23.37
C MET A 167 19.37 -41.47 -22.86
N SER A 168 18.07 -41.39 -22.60
CA SER A 168 17.21 -42.57 -22.64
C SER A 168 15.99 -42.29 -23.50
N SER A 169 15.95 -43.08 -24.56
CA SER A 169 14.99 -43.12 -25.64
C SER A 169 13.59 -43.53 -25.19
N VAL A 170 12.61 -42.88 -25.83
CA VAL A 170 11.21 -43.28 -26.01
C VAL A 170 11.03 -44.79 -26.20
N PRO A 171 9.94 -45.35 -25.62
CA PRO A 171 9.10 -46.24 -26.43
C PRO A 171 7.63 -45.81 -26.43
N ARG A 172 7.10 -45.67 -27.65
CA ARG A 172 5.67 -45.72 -27.99
C ARG A 172 5.09 -47.09 -27.61
N LYS A 173 3.88 -47.12 -27.04
CA LYS A 173 2.81 -48.12 -27.31
C LYS A 173 1.60 -47.77 -26.44
N ARG A 174 0.48 -47.37 -27.05
CA ARG A 174 -0.68 -48.15 -27.57
C ARG A 174 -1.83 -48.05 -26.58
N GLY A 175 -2.99 -47.71 -27.12
CA GLY A 175 -4.17 -47.33 -26.36
C GLY A 175 -4.87 -48.48 -25.65
N PHE A 176 -5.83 -48.09 -24.82
CA PHE A 176 -7.00 -48.88 -24.48
C PHE A 176 -8.24 -47.99 -24.58
N THR A 177 -9.02 -48.27 -25.62
CA THR A 177 -10.46 -48.02 -25.68
C THR A 177 -11.18 -49.17 -24.95
N SER A 178 -12.42 -48.90 -24.54
CA SER A 178 -13.38 -49.80 -23.85
C SER A 178 -13.25 -49.78 -22.32
N GLY A 179 -14.27 -49.46 -21.54
CA GLY A 179 -15.69 -49.28 -21.83
C GLY A 179 -16.46 -49.23 -20.51
N SER A 180 -17.64 -48.62 -20.55
CA SER A 180 -18.85 -49.05 -19.83
C SER A 180 -18.73 -49.55 -18.36
N SER A 181 -19.14 -48.72 -17.40
CA SER A 181 -20.18 -49.13 -16.43
C SER A 181 -20.73 -47.93 -15.67
N THR A 182 -22.00 -47.64 -15.93
CA THR A 182 -22.89 -46.87 -15.07
C THR A 182 -23.17 -47.65 -13.78
N PRO A 183 -23.01 -47.07 -12.58
CA PRO A 183 -23.76 -47.53 -11.42
C PRO A 183 -25.09 -46.80 -11.34
N LYS A 184 -26.14 -47.56 -11.66
CA LYS A 184 -27.55 -47.31 -11.39
C LYS A 184 -27.74 -47.12 -9.87
N VAL A 185 -27.92 -45.90 -9.39
CA VAL A 185 -28.34 -45.61 -8.01
C VAL A 185 -29.70 -44.91 -8.06
N LYS A 186 -30.57 -45.40 -7.17
CA LYS A 186 -32.02 -45.25 -7.12
C LYS A 186 -32.49 -43.80 -6.90
N PRO A 187 -33.73 -43.46 -7.32
CA PRO A 187 -34.33 -42.15 -7.08
C PRO A 187 -35.03 -42.06 -5.71
N ASP A 188 -34.97 -40.84 -5.16
CA ASP A 188 -35.89 -40.15 -4.22
C ASP A 188 -36.11 -40.69 -2.80
N PRO A 189 -36.63 -39.85 -1.88
CA PRO A 189 -36.47 -38.39 -1.71
C PRO A 189 -36.09 -38.03 -0.26
N ASP A 190 -35.46 -36.88 -0.01
CA ASP A 190 -35.70 -36.17 1.25
C ASP A 190 -35.31 -34.69 1.13
N VAL A 191 -36.34 -33.87 1.27
CA VAL A 191 -36.31 -32.43 1.44
C VAL A 191 -35.70 -32.16 2.81
N ILE A 192 -34.50 -31.57 2.85
CA ILE A 192 -34.00 -30.92 4.06
C ILE A 192 -34.27 -29.42 3.87
N GLU A 193 -35.40 -28.97 4.42
CA GLU A 193 -35.60 -27.58 4.81
C GLU A 193 -34.48 -27.22 5.80
N ILE A 194 -33.51 -26.43 5.34
CA ILE A 194 -32.60 -25.72 6.24
C ILE A 194 -33.33 -24.46 6.65
N SER A 195 -34.10 -24.60 7.73
CA SER A 195 -34.68 -23.49 8.47
C SER A 195 -33.57 -22.54 8.93
N ASP A 196 -33.83 -21.24 8.74
CA ASP A 196 -33.12 -20.14 9.37
C ASP A 196 -33.27 -20.25 10.91
N ASP A 197 -32.26 -20.83 11.56
CA ASP A 197 -32.14 -20.82 13.03
C ASP A 197 -31.41 -19.54 13.46
N ASP A 198 -32.22 -18.51 13.69
CA ASP A 198 -31.88 -17.24 14.34
C ASP A 198 -31.61 -17.51 15.84
N GLU A 199 -30.44 -18.08 16.15
CA GLU A 199 -29.96 -18.22 17.53
C GLU A 199 -29.57 -16.85 18.09
N GLN A 200 -30.57 -16.15 18.64
CA GLN A 200 -30.36 -15.02 19.51
C GLN A 200 -29.60 -15.44 20.78
N PRO A 201 -28.53 -14.73 21.19
CA PRO A 201 -27.91 -14.97 22.47
C PRO A 201 -28.88 -14.58 23.60
N VAL A 202 -29.28 -15.60 24.36
CA VAL A 202 -30.02 -15.48 25.62
C VAL A 202 -29.25 -14.56 26.58
N VAL A 203 -29.65 -13.28 26.58
CA VAL A 203 -29.23 -12.30 27.57
C VAL A 203 -29.76 -12.72 28.93
N LYS A 204 -28.86 -13.23 29.77
CA LYS A 204 -29.12 -13.45 31.20
C LYS A 204 -29.59 -12.13 31.82
N LYS A 205 -30.85 -12.12 32.23
CA LYS A 205 -31.51 -11.06 32.99
C LYS A 205 -30.73 -10.76 34.26
N LEU A 206 -29.90 -9.73 34.26
CA LEU A 206 -29.46 -9.08 35.49
C LEU A 206 -30.63 -8.25 36.01
N LYS A 207 -31.25 -8.76 37.07
CA LYS A 207 -32.18 -8.03 37.94
C LYS A 207 -31.43 -6.85 38.54
N LYS A 208 -31.58 -5.67 37.94
CA LYS A 208 -31.12 -4.40 38.50
C LYS A 208 -32.31 -3.66 39.07
N GLU A 209 -32.22 -3.42 40.36
CA GLU A 209 -33.31 -2.94 41.20
C GLU A 209 -33.77 -1.55 40.79
N SER A 210 -35.09 -1.43 40.89
CA SER A 210 -35.88 -0.21 40.95
C SER A 210 -35.30 0.78 41.96
N SER A 211 -34.97 1.97 41.50
CA SER A 211 -35.16 3.18 42.31
C SER A 211 -35.37 4.38 41.38
N PHE A 212 -36.64 4.57 41.02
CA PHE A 212 -37.20 5.86 40.66
C PHE A 212 -36.91 6.86 41.80
N SER A 213 -35.94 7.76 41.61
CA SER A 213 -35.96 9.05 42.30
C SER A 213 -36.14 10.15 41.28
N LYS A 214 -37.34 10.70 41.36
CA LYS A 214 -37.89 11.84 40.64
C LYS A 214 -36.89 12.99 40.64
N LYS A 215 -36.68 13.58 39.47
CA LYS A 215 -36.26 14.98 39.35
C LYS A 215 -37.22 15.85 40.18
N PRO A 216 -36.72 16.88 40.85
CA PRO A 216 -37.42 18.14 40.87
C PRO A 216 -36.74 19.12 39.92
N LEU A 217 -37.54 19.57 38.96
CA LEU A 217 -37.46 20.92 38.42
C LEU A 217 -37.38 21.92 39.58
N SER A 218 -36.56 22.95 39.40
CA SER A 218 -36.56 24.29 40.01
C SER A 218 -35.28 24.60 40.79
N GLN A 219 -34.54 25.57 40.26
CA GLN A 219 -33.76 26.61 40.95
C GLN A 219 -32.92 27.29 39.85
N SER A 220 -33.51 28.27 39.16
CA SER A 220 -33.41 29.69 39.50
C SER A 220 -32.07 30.29 39.08
N ASN A 221 -32.10 30.98 37.94
CA ASN A 221 -31.26 32.14 37.64
C ASN A 221 -31.09 33.01 38.90
N SER A 222 -29.86 33.37 39.24
CA SER A 222 -29.42 34.74 39.62
C SER A 222 -28.01 34.71 40.24
N PHE A 223 -26.99 35.14 39.49
CA PHE A 223 -25.79 35.83 40.02
C PHE A 223 -24.98 36.37 38.82
N ILE A 224 -25.26 37.56 38.29
CA ILE A 224 -24.67 38.86 38.67
C ILE A 224 -23.19 38.78 39.11
N GLY A 225 -22.31 39.23 38.23
CA GLY A 225 -21.22 40.13 38.59
C GLY A 225 -20.01 39.51 39.27
N SER A 226 -19.04 39.07 38.47
CA SER A 226 -17.61 39.22 38.76
C SER A 226 -16.83 39.10 37.46
N ASN A 227 -16.43 40.24 36.92
CA ASN A 227 -15.40 40.38 35.89
C ASN A 227 -14.05 39.92 36.44
N GLN A 228 -13.89 38.63 36.73
CA GLN A 228 -12.57 38.05 36.88
C GLN A 228 -12.10 37.63 35.49
N LEU A 229 -11.31 38.53 34.91
CA LEU A 229 -10.19 38.23 34.04
C LEU A 229 -9.41 37.04 34.62
N PHE A 230 -9.93 35.83 34.43
CA PHE A 230 -9.12 34.64 34.53
C PHE A 230 -8.21 34.70 33.31
N ASP A 231 -7.00 35.18 33.59
CA ASP A 231 -5.79 34.95 32.83
C ASP A 231 -5.83 33.50 32.35
N ALA A 232 -6.33 33.32 31.13
CA ALA A 232 -6.43 32.05 30.47
C ALA A 232 -5.00 31.66 30.15
N SER A 233 -4.34 31.08 31.17
CA SER A 233 -3.01 30.51 31.12
C SER A 233 -2.89 29.80 29.79
N GLN A 234 -2.18 30.46 28.87
CA GLN A 234 -2.08 30.04 27.49
C GLN A 234 -1.44 28.66 27.55
N LYS A 235 -2.25 27.62 27.38
CA LYS A 235 -1.71 26.28 27.12
C LYS A 235 -0.70 26.49 25.99
N PRO A 236 0.57 26.12 26.18
CA PRO A 236 1.60 26.36 25.18
C PRO A 236 1.04 25.85 23.86
N GLN A 237 0.83 26.77 22.92
CA GLN A 237 0.25 26.44 21.63
C GLN A 237 1.19 25.41 21.01
N GLN A 238 0.78 24.14 21.05
CA GLN A 238 1.51 23.09 20.36
C GLN A 238 1.59 23.51 18.90
N ASN A 239 2.80 23.46 18.35
CA ASN A 239 3.03 23.91 16.99
C ASN A 239 2.12 23.10 16.05
N VAL A 240 1.42 23.79 15.14
CA VAL A 240 0.49 23.16 14.20
C VAL A 240 1.23 22.11 13.36
N ASP A 241 2.50 22.33 13.07
CA ASP A 241 3.34 21.40 12.34
C ASP A 241 3.60 20.10 13.13
N ASP A 242 3.81 20.18 14.44
CA ASP A 242 3.95 18.99 15.31
C ASP A 242 2.67 18.16 15.32
N ILE A 243 1.49 18.82 15.33
CA ILE A 243 0.20 18.13 15.27
C ILE A 243 0.03 17.42 13.93
N ARG A 244 0.46 18.04 12.83
CA ARG A 244 0.43 17.43 11.49
C ARG A 244 1.38 16.24 11.37
N GLU A 245 2.58 16.33 11.95
CA GLU A 245 3.54 15.23 12.00
C GLU A 245 2.97 14.04 12.80
N GLN A 246 2.41 14.30 14.00
CA GLN A 246 1.76 13.27 14.80
C GLN A 246 0.58 12.62 14.08
N LEU A 247 -0.20 13.39 13.31
CA LEU A 247 -1.30 12.87 12.53
C LEU A 247 -0.80 11.94 11.41
N SER A 248 0.30 12.31 10.75
CA SER A 248 0.96 11.46 9.74
C SER A 248 1.46 10.15 10.37
N GLU A 249 2.09 10.21 11.54
CA GLU A 249 2.57 9.02 12.26
C GLU A 249 1.43 8.08 12.69
N VAL A 250 0.34 8.64 13.22
CA VAL A 250 -0.87 7.87 13.58
C VAL A 250 -1.47 7.22 12.33
N GLN A 251 -1.54 7.92 11.20
CA GLN A 251 -2.03 7.35 9.94
C GLN A 251 -1.15 6.21 9.45
N LYS A 252 0.18 6.36 9.45
CA LYS A 252 1.13 5.29 9.09
C LYS A 252 0.94 4.07 9.99
N SER A 253 0.76 4.29 11.28
CA SER A 253 0.54 3.23 12.27
C SER A 253 -0.75 2.45 12.01
N ILE A 254 -1.86 3.14 11.69
CA ILE A 254 -3.14 2.51 11.32
C ILE A 254 -2.95 1.58 10.12
N VAL A 255 -2.35 2.09 9.03
CA VAL A 255 -2.11 1.31 7.81
C VAL A 255 -1.25 0.07 8.11
N GLY A 256 -0.19 0.23 8.91
CA GLY A 256 0.65 -0.89 9.32
C GLY A 256 -0.10 -1.99 10.09
N LEU A 257 -1.00 -1.60 11.00
CA LEU A 257 -1.84 -2.55 11.75
C LEU A 257 -2.90 -3.22 10.86
N GLU A 258 -3.50 -2.50 9.92
CA GLU A 258 -4.46 -3.04 8.95
C GLU A 258 -3.83 -4.13 8.08
N VAL A 259 -2.60 -3.92 7.59
CA VAL A 259 -1.86 -4.93 6.82
C VAL A 259 -1.57 -6.18 7.66
N ARG A 260 -1.23 -6.03 8.94
CA ARG A 260 -1.06 -7.18 9.86
C ARG A 260 -2.38 -7.91 10.07
N LEU A 261 -3.46 -7.18 10.31
CA LEU A 261 -4.80 -7.74 10.51
C LEU A 261 -5.27 -8.51 9.26
N ALA A 262 -5.04 -7.97 8.06
CA ALA A 262 -5.34 -8.66 6.80
C ALA A 262 -4.57 -9.98 6.66
N ARG A 263 -3.28 -10.02 7.07
CA ARG A 263 -2.48 -11.25 7.08
C ARG A 263 -3.06 -12.32 8.02
N TYR A 264 -3.49 -11.95 9.23
CA TYR A 264 -4.14 -12.90 10.14
C TYR A 264 -5.47 -13.43 9.59
N ARG A 265 -6.26 -12.57 8.92
CA ARG A 265 -7.54 -12.96 8.33
C ARG A 265 -7.41 -13.93 7.15
N ARG A 266 -6.31 -13.89 6.39
CA ARG A 266 -6.08 -14.75 5.22
C ARG A 266 -5.62 -16.18 5.57
N LYS A 267 -5.26 -16.47 6.82
CA LYS A 267 -4.87 -17.83 7.23
C LYS A 267 -6.07 -18.77 7.13
N SER A 268 -5.92 -19.90 6.44
CA SER A 268 -6.99 -20.89 6.26
C SER A 268 -7.39 -21.57 7.56
N THR A 269 -6.43 -21.81 8.46
CA THR A 269 -6.66 -22.34 9.82
C THR A 269 -6.23 -21.30 10.85
N GLN A 270 -7.19 -20.72 11.56
CA GLN A 270 -6.91 -19.75 12.62
C GLN A 270 -6.79 -20.46 13.97
N THR A 271 -5.64 -20.32 14.61
CA THR A 271 -5.44 -20.79 15.98
C THR A 271 -6.18 -19.91 16.99
N LYS A 272 -6.34 -20.37 18.24
CA LYS A 272 -6.89 -19.54 19.33
C LYS A 272 -6.06 -18.26 19.54
N ALA A 273 -4.74 -18.35 19.43
CA ALA A 273 -3.83 -17.21 19.52
C ALA A 273 -4.06 -16.20 18.39
N ASP A 274 -4.26 -16.67 17.15
CA ASP A 274 -4.57 -15.79 16.02
C ASP A 274 -5.86 -14.98 16.25
N LYS A 275 -6.91 -15.61 16.79
CA LYS A 275 -8.17 -14.91 17.12
C LYS A 275 -7.96 -13.81 18.17
N THR A 276 -7.17 -14.08 19.20
CA THR A 276 -6.80 -13.07 20.20
C THR A 276 -5.99 -11.93 19.58
N ASN A 277 -5.01 -12.26 18.73
CA ASN A 277 -4.21 -11.26 18.02
C ASN A 277 -5.07 -10.37 17.11
N VAL A 278 -6.05 -10.92 16.39
CA VAL A 278 -6.98 -10.13 15.58
C VAL A 278 -7.76 -9.14 16.43
N LYS A 279 -8.29 -9.58 17.59
CA LYS A 279 -9.01 -8.70 18.52
C LYS A 279 -8.12 -7.57 19.06
N ASN A 280 -6.87 -7.89 19.42
CA ASN A 280 -5.91 -6.90 19.90
C ASN A 280 -5.58 -5.88 18.81
N LEU A 281 -5.32 -6.32 17.57
CA LEU A 281 -5.06 -5.42 16.44
C LEU A 281 -6.26 -4.51 16.14
N GLN A 282 -7.48 -5.04 16.20
CA GLN A 282 -8.70 -4.24 16.04
C GLN A 282 -8.83 -3.18 17.14
N HIS A 283 -8.56 -3.55 18.38
CA HIS A 283 -8.56 -2.62 19.51
C HIS A 283 -7.51 -1.51 19.34
N ASP A 284 -6.31 -1.85 18.90
CA ASP A 284 -5.23 -0.88 18.66
C ASP A 284 -5.56 0.07 17.51
N ILE A 285 -6.16 -0.42 16.42
CA ILE A 285 -6.66 0.43 15.33
C ILE A 285 -7.71 1.42 15.86
N ALA A 286 -8.72 0.94 16.58
CA ALA A 286 -9.75 1.80 17.17
C ALA A 286 -9.18 2.84 18.15
N ARG A 287 -8.12 2.48 18.90
CA ARG A 287 -7.39 3.43 19.77
C ARG A 287 -6.71 4.52 18.96
N LEU A 288 -6.00 4.16 17.90
CA LEU A 288 -5.32 5.13 17.01
C LEU A 288 -6.32 6.02 16.27
N GLU A 289 -7.48 5.50 15.87
CA GLU A 289 -8.54 6.30 15.26
C GLU A 289 -9.09 7.38 16.21
N ARG A 290 -9.28 7.04 17.50
CA ARG A 290 -9.64 8.04 18.52
C ARG A 290 -8.55 9.09 18.69
N GLN A 291 -7.28 8.70 18.66
CA GLN A 291 -6.16 9.64 18.72
C GLN A 291 -6.11 10.56 17.49
N LYS A 292 -6.31 10.01 16.28
CA LYS A 292 -6.44 10.77 15.04
C LYS A 292 -7.59 11.77 15.13
N ALA A 293 -8.76 11.37 15.64
CA ALA A 293 -9.90 12.25 15.83
C ALA A 293 -9.58 13.38 16.83
N ALA A 294 -8.90 13.06 17.94
CA ALA A 294 -8.47 14.04 18.93
C ALA A 294 -7.45 15.06 18.37
N LEU A 295 -6.48 14.60 17.56
CA LEU A 295 -5.52 15.48 16.89
C LEU A 295 -6.19 16.37 15.83
N ASN A 296 -7.11 15.80 15.05
CA ASN A 296 -7.92 16.57 14.10
C ASN A 296 -8.74 17.67 14.79
N ALA A 297 -9.33 17.39 15.95
CA ALA A 297 -10.09 18.38 16.72
C ALA A 297 -9.22 19.51 17.29
N ARG A 298 -7.89 19.30 17.41
CA ARG A 298 -6.93 20.34 17.83
C ARG A 298 -6.49 21.24 16.69
N LEU A 299 -6.56 20.76 15.44
CA LEU A 299 -6.25 21.61 14.30
C LEU A 299 -7.30 22.71 14.23
N PRO A 300 -6.90 23.99 14.14
CA PRO A 300 -7.85 25.08 13.95
C PRO A 300 -8.62 24.80 12.66
N SER A 301 -9.92 24.54 12.80
CA SER A 301 -10.76 24.13 11.69
C SER A 301 -10.80 25.25 10.65
N THR A 302 -10.05 25.09 9.56
CA THR A 302 -10.06 26.05 8.45
C THR A 302 -11.35 26.01 7.65
N SER A 303 -12.31 25.14 8.02
CA SER A 303 -13.58 24.96 7.30
C SER A 303 -14.61 26.07 7.55
N HIS A 304 -14.34 27.02 8.44
CA HIS A 304 -15.18 28.22 8.63
C HIS A 304 -14.65 29.46 7.90
N VAL A 305 -13.90 29.29 6.81
CA VAL A 305 -13.99 30.29 5.73
C VAL A 305 -15.33 30.04 5.06
N THR A 306 -16.39 30.49 5.72
CA THR A 306 -17.72 30.66 5.13
C THR A 306 -17.47 31.52 3.90
N ARG A 307 -17.39 30.86 2.74
CA ARG A 307 -17.30 31.51 1.44
C ARG A 307 -18.61 32.31 1.37
N GLY A 308 -18.54 33.58 1.77
CA GLY A 308 -19.68 34.48 1.72
C GLY A 308 -20.29 34.38 0.33
N PRO A 309 -21.62 34.43 0.21
CA PRO A 309 -22.29 34.29 -1.08
C PRO A 309 -21.62 35.25 -2.06
N SER A 310 -20.79 34.69 -2.94
CA SER A 310 -20.13 35.41 -4.01
C SER A 310 -21.28 35.99 -4.81
N PHE A 311 -21.47 37.29 -4.70
CA PHE A 311 -22.40 38.07 -5.50
C PHE A 311 -22.24 37.64 -6.97
N ARG A 312 -23.09 36.72 -7.42
CA ARG A 312 -23.44 36.56 -8.83
C ARG A 312 -24.37 37.72 -9.16
N ASN A 313 -23.78 38.91 -9.20
CA ASN A 313 -24.37 40.05 -9.84
C ASN A 313 -24.06 39.93 -11.34
N LEU A 314 -25.14 39.88 -12.12
CA LEU A 314 -25.30 40.58 -13.39
C LEU A 314 -24.30 40.26 -14.51
N ALA A 315 -24.71 39.33 -15.39
CA ALA A 315 -24.60 39.54 -16.83
C ALA A 315 -25.69 38.73 -17.53
N ALA A 316 -26.87 39.34 -17.55
CA ALA A 316 -27.88 39.08 -18.56
C ALA A 316 -27.37 39.53 -19.94
N GLU A 317 -28.06 39.09 -20.99
CA GLU A 317 -27.97 39.58 -22.38
C GLU A 317 -26.68 39.25 -23.15
N ASN A 318 -26.77 38.19 -23.97
CA ASN A 318 -26.92 38.49 -25.41
C ASN A 318 -27.63 37.34 -26.15
N ARG A 319 -28.89 37.58 -26.52
CA ARG A 319 -29.59 36.86 -27.58
C ARG A 319 -29.23 37.54 -28.90
N GLY A 320 -28.40 36.91 -29.72
CA GLY A 320 -28.33 37.12 -31.17
C GLY A 320 -28.27 35.72 -31.78
N SER A 321 -29.31 35.18 -32.42
CA SER A 321 -30.07 35.70 -33.55
C SER A 321 -29.17 35.99 -34.75
N THR A 322 -28.84 34.93 -35.51
CA THR A 322 -28.64 34.99 -36.96
C THR A 322 -28.80 33.58 -37.53
N LEU A 323 -29.91 33.43 -38.27
CA LEU A 323 -30.12 32.72 -39.55
C LEU A 323 -29.15 31.58 -39.92
#